data_AF-A0A9W9W9B8-F1
#
_entry.id   AF-A0A9W9W9B8-F1
#
_cell.length_a   1.000
_cell.length_b   1.000
_cell.length_c   1.000
_cell.angle_alpha   90.00
_cell.angle_beta   90.00
_cell.angle_gamma   90.00
#
_symmetry.space_group_name_H-M   'P 1'
#
loop_
_entity.id
_entity.type
_entity.pdbx_description
1 polymer ?
#
loop_
_entity_poly.entity_id
_entity_poly.type
_entity_poly.pdbx_seq_one_letter_code
_entity_poly.pdbx_strand_id
1 'polypeptide(L)'
;MISYLRKYGPNTNGLFNEGGDTRAANRLYDYFASHVLDAEKEDSKIAITMRTITMPLWEDLEQTLTVGVTFQALLTGLPDGLLGSVHLFEVLQTICTANIAAPIPTTPRIQLITFAIIALASDMQRALLCATFGLLIWLRQASDADQAVLPEGPQPGTPLRRVACLQSLDYLARAFAPTLLGYRHLRDNPEEAGYFAIARLLMEDWQGVNRQLRDWAAGVKQQE
;
A
#
# COMPACT_ATOMS: atom_id res chain seq x y z
N MET A 1 6.37 -7.60 -8.06
CA MET A 1 6.74 -6.96 -6.76
C MET A 1 5.90 -7.43 -5.58
N ILE A 2 4.56 -7.31 -5.60
CA ILE A 2 3.70 -7.69 -4.45
C ILE A 2 3.96 -9.12 -3.96
N SER A 3 4.01 -10.11 -4.85
CA SER A 3 4.30 -11.51 -4.48
C SER A 3 5.69 -11.69 -3.87
N TYR A 4 6.67 -10.89 -4.28
CA TYR A 4 8.02 -10.90 -3.73
C TYR A 4 8.03 -10.30 -2.31
N LEU A 5 7.41 -9.12 -2.13
CA LEU A 5 7.25 -8.48 -0.83
C LEU A 5 6.46 -9.36 0.14
N ARG A 6 5.47 -10.11 -0.35
CA ARG A 6 4.76 -11.10 0.47
C ARG A 6 5.67 -12.27 0.88
N LYS A 7 6.69 -12.64 0.10
CA LYS A 7 7.56 -13.76 0.46
C LYS A 7 8.70 -13.36 1.39
N TYR A 8 9.30 -12.19 1.15
CA TYR A 8 10.54 -11.76 1.81
C TYR A 8 10.36 -10.56 2.77
N GLY A 9 9.27 -9.80 2.63
CA GLY A 9 9.01 -8.59 3.39
C GLY A 9 8.89 -8.74 4.90
N PRO A 10 8.24 -9.79 5.47
CA PRO A 10 8.11 -9.94 6.93
C PRO A 10 9.44 -10.07 7.66
N ASN A 11 10.45 -10.63 6.99
CA ASN A 11 11.78 -10.85 7.56
C ASN A 11 12.71 -9.64 7.38
N THR A 12 12.21 -8.54 6.79
CA THR A 12 13.02 -7.39 6.39
C THR A 12 12.71 -6.18 7.27
N ASN A 13 13.69 -5.78 8.06
CA ASN A 13 13.61 -4.62 8.93
C ASN A 13 13.77 -3.32 8.13
N GLY A 14 12.87 -2.35 8.30
CA GLY A 14 13.01 -1.01 7.71
C GLY A 14 12.45 -0.91 6.29
N LEU A 15 11.62 -1.89 5.90
CA LEU A 15 10.93 -1.90 4.63
C LEU A 15 10.12 -0.60 4.46
N PHE A 16 10.34 0.14 3.38
CA PHE A 16 9.67 1.39 3.01
C PHE A 16 10.20 2.72 3.60
N ASN A 17 11.31 2.71 4.35
CA ASN A 17 11.87 3.91 5.01
C ASN A 17 13.32 4.22 4.60
N GLU A 18 13.62 4.13 3.30
CA GLU A 18 14.87 4.61 2.68
C GLU A 18 16.15 3.77 2.86
N GLY A 19 16.07 2.56 3.41
CA GLY A 19 17.25 1.67 3.56
C GLY A 19 17.72 0.92 2.30
N GLY A 20 17.14 1.18 1.12
CA GLY A 20 17.46 0.47 -0.13
C GLY A 20 18.56 1.16 -0.95
N ASP A 21 19.27 0.42 -1.81
CA ASP A 21 20.19 1.01 -2.79
C ASP A 21 19.36 1.81 -3.81
N THR A 22 19.43 3.14 -3.73
CA THR A 22 18.70 4.06 -4.61
C THR A 22 19.07 3.86 -6.08
N ARG A 23 20.31 3.46 -6.41
CA ARG A 23 20.68 3.15 -7.79
C ARG A 23 20.04 1.86 -8.27
N ALA A 24 20.02 0.83 -7.42
CA ALA A 24 19.32 -0.41 -7.74
C ALA A 24 17.81 -0.21 -7.85
N ALA A 25 17.23 0.66 -7.01
CA ALA A 25 15.81 1.01 -7.06
C ALA A 25 15.46 1.74 -8.38
N ASN A 26 16.28 2.70 -8.80
CA ASN A 26 16.11 3.38 -10.09
C ASN A 26 16.23 2.39 -11.27
N ARG A 27 17.23 1.50 -11.26
CA ARG A 27 17.36 0.46 -12.31
C ARG A 27 16.14 -0.47 -12.34
N LEU A 28 15.63 -0.86 -11.18
CA LEU A 28 14.44 -1.70 -11.09
C LEU A 28 13.20 -0.96 -11.57
N TYR A 29 13.06 0.32 -11.20
CA TYR A 29 12.00 1.20 -11.69
C TYR A 29 12.04 1.28 -13.23
N ASP A 30 13.20 1.59 -13.81
CA ASP A 30 13.40 1.67 -15.26
C ASP A 30 13.08 0.35 -15.96
N TYR A 31 13.44 -0.79 -15.34
CA TYR A 31 13.08 -2.11 -15.85
C TYR A 31 11.56 -2.30 -15.94
N PHE A 32 10.80 -1.94 -14.91
CA PHE A 32 9.34 -2.02 -14.97
C PHE A 32 8.73 -0.96 -15.90
N ALA A 33 9.24 0.26 -15.89
CA ALA A 33 8.75 1.35 -16.73
C ALA A 33 8.95 1.07 -18.23
N SER A 34 10.13 0.58 -18.62
CA SER A 34 10.41 0.19 -20.01
C SER A 34 9.48 -0.90 -20.52
N HIS A 35 9.13 -1.89 -19.69
CA HIS A 35 8.20 -2.95 -20.08
C HIS A 35 6.76 -2.47 -20.30
N VAL A 36 6.35 -1.40 -19.60
CA VAL A 36 5.05 -0.75 -19.84
C VAL A 36 5.09 0.06 -21.14
N LEU A 37 6.15 0.83 -21.35
CA LEU A 37 6.31 1.67 -22.54
C LEU A 37 6.50 0.87 -23.83
N ASP A 38 7.19 -0.27 -23.76
CA ASP A 38 7.36 -1.16 -24.90
C ASP A 38 6.04 -1.89 -25.25
N ALA A 39 5.19 -2.16 -24.26
CA ALA A 39 3.85 -2.71 -24.47
C ALA A 39 2.90 -1.72 -25.16
N GLU A 40 3.04 -0.40 -24.91
CA GLU A 40 2.26 0.64 -25.60
C GLU A 40 2.67 0.82 -27.08
N LYS A 41 3.92 0.49 -27.43
CA LYS A 41 4.43 0.60 -28.81
C LYS A 41 4.01 -0.58 -29.70
N GLU A 42 3.64 -1.72 -29.11
CA GLU A 42 3.25 -2.95 -29.83
C GLU A 42 1.74 -2.93 -30.17
N ASP A 43 1.32 -1.85 -30.83
CA ASP A 43 -0.05 -1.35 -30.99
C ASP A 43 -0.96 -2.17 -31.94
N SER A 44 -0.76 -3.49 -32.06
CA SER A 44 -1.54 -4.32 -33.01
C SER A 44 -2.30 -5.49 -32.41
N LYS A 45 -2.14 -5.84 -31.14
CA LYS A 45 -2.97 -6.86 -30.45
C LYS A 45 -3.05 -6.65 -28.93
N ILE A 46 -3.54 -5.49 -28.47
CA ILE A 46 -3.83 -5.31 -27.03
C ILE A 46 -5.23 -5.90 -26.74
N ALA A 47 -5.32 -7.23 -26.82
CA ALA A 47 -6.27 -7.93 -25.97
C ALA A 47 -5.75 -7.78 -24.54
N ILE A 48 -6.64 -7.46 -23.60
CA ILE A 48 -6.37 -7.29 -22.17
C ILE A 48 -5.68 -8.55 -21.62
N THR A 49 -4.36 -8.62 -21.74
CA THR A 49 -3.51 -9.62 -21.10
C THR A 49 -2.54 -8.85 -20.22
N MET A 50 -2.85 -8.80 -18.92
CA MET A 50 -1.88 -8.40 -17.91
C MET A 50 -0.68 -9.35 -18.03
N ARG A 51 0.36 -8.93 -18.76
CA ARG A 51 1.57 -9.73 -18.90
C ARG A 51 2.25 -9.75 -17.54
N THR A 52 2.43 -10.94 -16.97
CA THR A 52 3.16 -11.09 -15.70
C THR A 52 4.61 -10.69 -15.93
N ILE A 53 5.01 -9.49 -15.48
CA ILE A 53 6.42 -9.12 -15.45
C ILE A 53 7.06 -9.89 -14.30
N THR A 54 7.93 -10.84 -14.65
CA THR A 54 8.69 -11.64 -13.69
C THR A 54 9.72 -10.77 -12.99
N MET A 55 9.86 -10.94 -11.68
CA MET A 55 10.94 -10.30 -10.92
C MET A 55 12.29 -10.78 -11.46
N PRO A 56 13.27 -9.89 -11.68
CA PRO A 56 14.64 -10.32 -11.90
C PRO A 56 15.12 -11.12 -10.68
N LEU A 57 15.96 -12.13 -10.93
CA LEU A 57 16.37 -13.13 -9.94
C LEU A 57 17.33 -12.51 -8.92
N TRP A 58 16.78 -12.00 -7.81
CA TRP A 58 17.47 -11.22 -6.79
C TRP A 58 17.31 -11.93 -5.42
N GLU A 59 18.40 -12.48 -4.89
CA GLU A 59 18.45 -13.38 -3.71
C GLU A 59 18.83 -12.74 -2.34
N ASP A 60 19.26 -11.46 -2.28
CA ASP A 60 19.81 -10.85 -1.06
C ASP A 60 18.83 -9.94 -0.26
N LEU A 61 19.05 -9.79 1.05
CA LEU A 61 18.18 -8.99 1.95
C LEU A 61 18.14 -7.49 1.59
N GLU A 62 19.27 -6.90 1.19
CA GLU A 62 19.34 -5.50 0.72
C GLU A 62 18.45 -5.27 -0.51
N GLN A 63 18.15 -6.33 -1.26
CA GLN A 63 17.30 -6.27 -2.43
C GLN A 63 15.82 -6.21 -2.03
N THR A 64 15.42 -6.73 -0.87
CA THR A 64 14.03 -6.58 -0.39
C THR A 64 13.72 -5.14 0.00
N LEU A 65 14.67 -4.43 0.62
CA LEU A 65 14.56 -3.00 0.87
C LEU A 65 14.47 -2.21 -0.43
N THR A 66 15.32 -2.55 -1.41
CA THR A 66 15.30 -1.97 -2.76
C THR A 66 13.96 -2.17 -3.45
N VAL A 67 13.38 -3.38 -3.40
CA VAL A 67 12.05 -3.67 -3.95
C VAL A 67 10.95 -2.88 -3.24
N GLY A 68 11.05 -2.71 -1.92
CA GLY A 68 10.12 -1.88 -1.14
C GLY A 68 10.13 -0.41 -1.58
N VAL A 69 11.32 0.19 -1.68
CA VAL A 69 11.50 1.58 -2.15
C VAL A 69 11.02 1.73 -3.59
N THR A 70 11.36 0.78 -4.46
CA THR A 70 10.91 0.81 -5.87
C THR A 70 9.39 0.71 -5.97
N PHE A 71 8.76 -0.13 -5.14
CA PHE A 71 7.31 -0.24 -5.10
C PHE A 71 6.65 1.10 -4.69
N GLN A 72 7.18 1.79 -3.68
CA GLN A 72 6.71 3.14 -3.32
C GLN A 72 6.95 4.14 -4.45
N ALA A 73 8.10 4.09 -5.13
CA ALA A 73 8.41 4.97 -6.26
C ALA A 73 7.43 4.77 -7.43
N LEU A 74 7.05 3.54 -7.72
CA LEU A 74 6.03 3.23 -8.73
C LEU A 74 4.66 3.80 -8.34
N LEU A 75 4.25 3.66 -7.08
CA LEU A 75 2.97 4.20 -6.61
C LEU A 75 2.94 5.73 -6.56
N THR A 76 4.05 6.36 -6.13
CA THR A 76 4.17 7.83 -6.10
C THR A 76 4.26 8.44 -7.50
N GLY A 77 4.72 7.68 -8.49
CA GLY A 77 4.77 8.07 -9.90
C GLY A 77 3.44 8.00 -10.64
N LEU A 78 2.37 7.50 -10.00
CA LEU A 78 1.04 7.51 -10.59
C LEU A 78 0.50 8.94 -10.68
N PRO A 79 -0.09 9.35 -11.82
CA PRO A 79 -0.50 10.74 -12.06
C PRO A 79 -1.52 11.26 -11.03
N ASP A 80 -2.44 10.40 -10.58
CA ASP A 80 -3.47 10.69 -9.59
C ASP A 80 -3.26 9.91 -8.27
N GLY A 81 -2.05 9.36 -8.08
CA GLY A 81 -1.71 8.52 -6.94
C GLY A 81 -2.49 7.22 -6.85
N LEU A 82 -2.44 6.61 -5.66
CA LEU A 82 -3.09 5.35 -5.32
C LEU A 82 -4.62 5.48 -5.26
N LEU A 83 -5.15 6.65 -4.87
CA LEU A 83 -6.60 6.89 -4.82
C LEU A 83 -7.18 7.13 -6.21
N GLY A 84 -6.37 7.64 -7.15
CA GLY A 84 -6.79 7.91 -8.52
C GLY A 84 -7.78 9.07 -8.67
N SER A 85 -8.11 9.77 -7.59
CA SER A 85 -9.09 10.85 -7.58
C SER A 85 -8.86 11.78 -6.38
N VAL A 86 -8.69 13.07 -6.68
CA VAL A 86 -8.60 14.12 -5.65
C VAL A 86 -9.91 14.21 -4.86
N HIS A 87 -11.06 14.05 -5.51
CA HIS A 87 -12.36 14.05 -4.82
C HIS A 87 -12.48 12.89 -3.83
N LEU A 88 -11.93 11.72 -4.15
CA LEU A 88 -11.89 10.61 -3.19
C LEU A 88 -11.07 10.99 -1.95
N PHE A 89 -9.93 11.65 -2.14
CA PHE A 89 -9.13 12.15 -1.04
C PHE A 89 -9.88 13.17 -0.18
N GLU A 90 -10.55 14.16 -0.78
CA GLU A 90 -11.34 15.18 -0.07
C GLU A 90 -12.49 14.58 0.76
N VAL A 91 -13.18 13.57 0.21
CA VAL A 91 -14.23 12.83 0.93
C VAL A 91 -13.62 12.08 2.12
N LEU A 92 -12.49 11.40 1.93
CA LEU A 92 -11.79 10.69 3.01
C LEU A 92 -11.27 11.66 4.08
N GLN A 93 -10.79 12.84 3.67
CA GLN A 93 -10.39 13.91 4.58
C GLN A 93 -11.59 14.37 5.42
N THR A 94 -12.75 14.56 4.79
CA THR A 94 -14.00 14.93 5.48
C THR A 94 -14.44 13.87 6.49
N ILE A 95 -14.35 12.59 6.12
CA ILE A 95 -14.64 11.48 7.05
C ILE A 95 -13.64 11.48 8.22
N CYS A 96 -12.36 11.71 7.93
CA CYS A 96 -11.30 11.73 8.93
C CYS A 96 -11.47 12.88 9.92
N THR A 97 -11.72 14.10 9.44
CA THR A 97 -11.95 15.28 10.28
C THR A 97 -13.22 15.14 11.12
N ALA A 98 -14.30 14.62 10.53
CA ALA A 98 -15.53 14.31 11.26
C ALA A 98 -15.28 13.28 12.38
N ASN A 99 -14.52 12.22 12.09
CA ASN A 99 -14.17 11.19 13.07
C ASN A 99 -13.25 11.70 14.19
N ILE A 100 -12.38 12.67 13.91
CA ILE A 100 -11.55 13.32 14.93
C ILE A 100 -12.41 14.21 15.83
N ALA A 101 -13.34 14.98 15.24
CA ALA A 101 -14.23 15.88 15.99
C ALA A 101 -15.25 15.10 16.85
N ALA A 102 -15.81 14.02 16.29
CA ALA A 102 -16.76 13.13 16.94
C ALA A 102 -16.53 11.69 16.45
N PRO A 103 -16.03 10.78 17.30
CA PRO A 103 -15.72 9.40 16.89
C PRO A 103 -16.91 8.72 16.22
N ILE A 104 -16.73 8.40 14.94
CA ILE A 104 -17.74 7.68 14.17
C ILE A 104 -17.62 6.20 14.56
N PRO A 105 -18.73 5.50 14.87
CA PRO A 105 -18.66 4.07 15.14
C PRO A 105 -18.01 3.33 13.96
N THR A 106 -17.25 2.27 14.24
CA THR A 106 -16.41 1.59 13.23
C THR A 106 -17.22 1.09 12.02
N THR A 107 -18.39 0.49 12.24
CA THR A 107 -19.24 -0.01 11.14
C THR A 107 -19.69 1.07 10.16
N PRO A 108 -20.34 2.17 10.58
CA PRO A 108 -20.71 3.25 9.67
C PRO A 108 -19.48 3.94 9.05
N ARG A 109 -18.37 4.05 9.77
CA ARG A 109 -17.12 4.58 9.23
C ARG A 109 -16.59 3.75 8.06
N ILE A 110 -16.53 2.44 8.22
CA ILE A 110 -16.18 1.49 7.15
C ILE A 110 -17.15 1.65 5.97
N GLN A 111 -18.45 1.71 6.21
CA GLN A 111 -19.45 1.87 5.14
C GLN A 111 -19.24 3.16 4.33
N LEU A 112 -18.99 4.29 5.01
CA LEU A 112 -18.72 5.56 4.35
C LEU A 112 -17.47 5.49 3.47
N ILE A 113 -16.38 4.91 3.99
CA ILE A 113 -15.14 4.71 3.24
C ILE A 113 -15.38 3.80 2.02
N THR A 114 -16.07 2.67 2.21
CA THR A 114 -16.40 1.74 1.14
C THR A 114 -17.23 2.41 0.05
N PHE A 115 -18.28 3.17 0.41
CA PHE A 115 -19.11 3.86 -0.57
C PHE A 115 -18.34 4.94 -1.33
N ALA A 116 -17.46 5.69 -0.65
CA ALA A 116 -16.60 6.65 -1.31
C ALA A 116 -15.70 5.97 -2.36
N ILE A 117 -15.07 4.85 -2.01
CA ILE A 117 -14.24 4.06 -2.94
C ILE A 117 -15.07 3.52 -4.10
N ILE A 118 -16.26 2.97 -3.84
CA ILE A 118 -17.12 2.41 -4.90
C ILE A 118 -17.59 3.51 -5.87
N ALA A 119 -17.92 4.69 -5.36
CA ALA A 119 -18.46 5.79 -6.16
C ALA A 119 -17.39 6.53 -6.98
N LEU A 120 -16.16 6.64 -6.45
CA LEU A 120 -15.14 7.55 -7.00
C LEU A 120 -13.90 6.86 -7.57
N ALA A 121 -13.64 5.60 -7.23
CA ALA A 121 -12.50 4.86 -7.76
C ALA A 121 -12.92 3.97 -8.95
N SER A 122 -12.10 3.97 -10.02
CA SER A 122 -12.26 3.05 -11.15
C SER A 122 -11.99 1.60 -10.74
N ASP A 123 -12.40 0.62 -11.56
CA ASP A 123 -12.12 -0.80 -11.31
C ASP A 123 -10.63 -1.10 -11.13
N MET A 124 -9.79 -0.47 -11.96
CA MET A 124 -8.34 -0.63 -11.87
C MET A 124 -7.79 -0.05 -10.56
N GLN A 125 -8.28 1.12 -10.14
CA GLN A 125 -7.86 1.74 -8.89
C GLN A 125 -8.33 0.93 -7.68
N ARG A 126 -9.56 0.41 -7.70
CA ARG A 126 -10.06 -0.52 -6.66
C ARG A 126 -9.17 -1.77 -6.56
N ALA A 127 -8.77 -2.36 -7.69
CA ALA A 127 -7.85 -3.49 -7.70
C ALA A 127 -6.48 -3.13 -7.12
N LEU A 128 -5.95 -1.95 -7.46
CA LEU A 128 -4.67 -1.45 -6.95
C LEU A 128 -4.71 -1.17 -5.44
N LEU A 129 -5.78 -0.54 -4.95
CA LEU A 129 -6.02 -0.31 -3.54
C LEU A 129 -6.08 -1.65 -2.77
N CYS A 130 -6.85 -2.61 -3.27
CA CYS A 130 -6.93 -3.96 -2.72
C CYS A 130 -5.57 -4.67 -2.67
N ALA A 131 -4.79 -4.59 -3.74
CA ALA A 131 -3.49 -5.22 -3.80
C ALA A 131 -2.49 -4.56 -2.83
N THR A 132 -2.49 -3.23 -2.75
CA THR A 132 -1.57 -2.44 -1.93
C THR A 132 -1.91 -2.52 -0.46
N PHE A 133 -3.11 -2.08 -0.05
CA PHE A 133 -3.51 -2.14 1.36
C PHE A 133 -3.65 -3.58 1.88
N GLY A 134 -4.03 -4.52 1.01
CA GLY A 134 -4.00 -5.94 1.33
C GLY A 134 -2.59 -6.45 1.65
N LEU A 135 -1.58 -6.04 0.87
CA LEU A 135 -0.18 -6.35 1.18
C LEU A 135 0.26 -5.73 2.50
N LEU A 136 -0.09 -4.47 2.77
CA LEU A 136 0.32 -3.76 3.99
C LEU A 136 -0.24 -4.38 5.27
N ILE A 137 -1.52 -4.76 5.26
CA ILE A 137 -2.13 -5.47 6.39
C ILE A 137 -1.50 -6.84 6.58
N TRP A 138 -1.28 -7.57 5.47
CA TRP A 138 -0.67 -8.89 5.54
C TRP A 138 0.75 -8.81 6.14
N LEU A 139 1.53 -7.81 5.70
CA LEU A 139 2.87 -7.53 6.21
C LEU A 139 2.83 -7.26 7.72
N ARG A 140 1.96 -6.35 8.17
CA ARG A 140 1.72 -6.08 9.60
C ARG A 140 1.38 -7.35 10.39
N GLN A 141 0.43 -8.15 9.89
CA GLN A 141 0.01 -9.40 10.56
C GLN A 141 1.13 -10.43 10.65
N ALA A 142 1.95 -10.56 9.61
CA ALA A 142 3.09 -11.46 9.59
C ALA A 142 4.16 -11.03 10.61
N SER A 143 4.38 -9.72 10.75
CA SER A 143 5.26 -9.16 11.79
C SER A 143 4.72 -9.40 13.20
N ASP A 144 3.42 -9.23 13.41
CA ASP A 144 2.79 -9.46 14.72
C ASP A 144 2.85 -10.94 15.13
N ALA A 145 2.68 -11.86 14.17
CA ALA A 145 2.73 -13.30 14.40
C ALA A 145 4.13 -13.81 14.79
N ASP A 146 5.20 -13.31 14.14
CA ASP A 146 6.58 -13.66 14.49
C ASP A 146 6.95 -13.18 15.91
N GLN A 147 6.39 -12.04 16.34
CA GLN A 147 6.59 -11.49 17.67
C GLN A 147 5.92 -12.32 18.78
N ALA A 148 4.76 -12.93 18.50
CA ALA A 148 4.02 -13.76 19.47
C ALA A 148 4.68 -15.13 19.77
N VAL A 149 5.63 -15.56 18.94
CA VAL A 149 6.34 -16.85 19.09
C VAL A 149 7.60 -16.73 19.97
N LEU A 150 7.99 -15.51 20.36
CA LEU A 150 9.17 -15.28 21.20
C LEU A 150 8.87 -15.53 22.69
N PRO A 151 9.78 -16.20 23.45
CA PRO A 151 9.57 -16.43 24.88
C PRO A 151 9.55 -15.10 25.66
N GLU A 152 8.52 -14.94 26.49
CA GLU A 152 8.33 -13.83 27.43
C GLU A 152 9.45 -13.81 28.50
N GLY A 153 10.56 -13.10 28.24
CA GLY A 153 11.56 -12.84 29.27
C GLY A 153 12.88 -12.26 28.73
N PRO A 154 13.45 -11.21 29.36
CA PRO A 154 14.79 -10.74 29.03
C PRO A 154 15.82 -11.72 29.60
N GLN A 155 16.34 -12.61 28.74
CA GLN A 155 17.50 -13.43 29.09
C GLN A 155 18.77 -12.55 29.03
N PRO A 156 19.67 -12.60 30.03
CA PRO A 156 20.96 -11.93 29.94
C PRO A 156 21.81 -12.58 28.84
N GLY A 157 22.31 -11.80 27.89
CA GLY A 157 23.17 -12.29 26.80
C GLY A 157 22.48 -12.53 25.46
N THR A 158 21.17 -12.30 25.34
CA THR A 158 20.52 -12.15 24.03
C THR A 158 21.00 -10.86 23.36
N PRO A 159 21.36 -10.86 22.06
CA PRO A 159 21.72 -9.65 21.35
C PRO A 159 20.65 -8.58 21.56
N LEU A 160 21.09 -7.35 21.85
CA LEU A 160 20.25 -6.20 22.12
C LEU A 160 19.16 -6.10 21.04
N ARG A 161 17.92 -6.36 21.45
CA ARG A 161 16.63 -6.07 20.80
C ARG A 161 16.64 -6.14 19.26
N ARG A 162 15.88 -7.10 18.73
CA ARG A 162 15.03 -6.86 17.55
C ARG A 162 14.08 -5.71 17.94
N VAL A 163 14.51 -4.45 17.73
CA VAL A 163 13.83 -3.26 18.24
C VAL A 163 12.39 -3.25 17.70
N ALA A 164 11.46 -2.92 18.60
CA ALA A 164 10.02 -2.91 18.42
C ALA A 164 9.54 -2.45 17.02
N CYS A 165 8.68 -3.30 16.42
CA CYS A 165 7.71 -3.05 15.34
C CYS A 165 8.19 -2.35 14.07
N LEU A 166 8.70 -3.09 13.09
CA LEU A 166 9.11 -2.49 11.80
C LEU A 166 7.97 -2.30 10.81
N GLN A 167 6.75 -2.70 11.14
CA GLN A 167 5.55 -2.48 10.33
C GLN A 167 4.35 -2.10 11.21
N SER A 168 4.60 -1.26 12.22
CA SER A 168 3.49 -0.66 12.98
C SER A 168 2.55 0.07 12.02
N LEU A 169 1.26 0.16 12.39
CA LEU A 169 0.25 0.87 11.62
C LEU A 169 0.73 2.29 11.25
N ASP A 170 1.32 3.00 12.22
CA ASP A 170 1.81 4.36 12.04
C ASP A 170 3.01 4.45 11.12
N TYR A 171 3.91 3.47 11.19
CA TYR A 171 5.05 3.41 10.29
C TYR A 171 4.62 3.21 8.84
N LEU A 172 3.74 2.24 8.59
CA LEU A 172 3.20 1.99 7.25
C LEU A 172 2.38 3.18 6.75
N ALA A 173 1.56 3.77 7.62
CA ALA A 173 0.77 4.95 7.28
C ALA A 173 1.65 6.14 6.87
N ARG A 174 2.76 6.41 7.57
CA ARG A 174 3.72 7.44 7.16
C ARG A 174 4.40 7.12 5.84
N ALA A 175 4.81 5.87 5.65
CA ALA A 175 5.49 5.44 4.43
C ALA A 175 4.60 5.50 3.17
N PHE A 176 3.28 5.33 3.32
CA PHE A 176 2.34 5.31 2.20
C PHE A 176 1.44 6.54 2.10
N ALA A 177 1.38 7.40 3.11
CA ALA A 177 0.75 8.72 3.05
C ALA A 177 1.08 9.48 1.75
N PRO A 178 2.35 9.61 1.34
CA PRO A 178 2.70 10.31 0.11
C PRO A 178 2.23 9.60 -1.18
N THR A 179 1.91 8.31 -1.12
CA THR A 179 1.45 7.55 -2.29
C THR A 179 -0.03 7.80 -2.62
N LEU A 180 -0.82 8.36 -1.69
CA LEU A 180 -2.28 8.47 -1.83
C LEU A 180 -2.71 9.32 -3.03
N LEU A 181 -2.13 10.51 -3.21
CA LEU A 181 -2.33 11.38 -4.38
C LEU A 181 -1.06 11.51 -5.24
N GLY A 182 0.02 10.83 -4.87
CA GLY A 182 1.28 10.87 -5.61
C GLY A 182 2.06 12.18 -5.41
N TYR A 183 3.26 12.21 -6.02
CA TYR A 183 4.25 13.26 -5.76
C TYR A 183 3.81 14.67 -6.23
N ARG A 184 3.01 14.74 -7.30
CA ARG A 184 2.54 16.01 -7.86
C ARG A 184 1.70 16.79 -6.86
N HIS A 185 0.78 16.11 -6.17
CA HIS A 185 -0.12 16.75 -5.22
C HIS A 185 0.56 17.12 -3.88
N LEU A 186 1.55 16.34 -3.43
CA LEU A 186 2.35 16.70 -2.25
C LEU A 186 3.15 17.98 -2.44
N ARG A 187 3.68 18.19 -3.65
CA ARG A 187 4.42 19.41 -3.98
C ARG A 187 3.55 20.66 -3.89
N ASP A 188 2.29 20.54 -4.31
CA ASP A 188 1.36 21.66 -4.37
C ASP A 188 0.64 21.89 -3.03
N ASN A 189 0.48 20.86 -2.19
CA ASN A 189 -0.11 20.95 -0.86
C ASN A 189 0.67 20.11 0.17
N PRO A 190 1.63 20.72 0.91
CA PRO A 190 2.52 20.01 1.82
C PRO A 190 1.89 19.72 3.20
N GLU A 191 0.56 19.74 3.35
CA GLU A 191 -0.10 19.38 4.61
C GLU A 191 0.02 17.87 4.93
N GLU A 192 1.23 17.43 5.29
CA GLU A 192 1.58 16.03 5.58
C GLU A 192 0.67 15.38 6.64
N ALA A 193 0.15 16.18 7.58
CA ALA A 193 -0.75 15.72 8.64
C ALA A 193 -2.05 15.12 8.09
N GLY A 194 -2.60 15.69 7.01
CA GLY A 194 -3.83 15.19 6.38
C GLY A 194 -3.61 13.83 5.69
N TYR A 195 -2.52 13.71 4.93
CA TYR A 195 -2.16 12.46 4.24
C TYR A 195 -1.91 11.31 5.22
N PHE A 196 -1.17 11.58 6.30
CA PHE A 196 -0.92 10.59 7.34
C PHE A 196 -2.21 10.13 8.01
N ALA A 197 -3.09 11.05 8.38
CA ALA A 197 -4.35 10.71 9.05
C ALA A 197 -5.27 9.85 8.17
N ILE A 198 -5.36 10.16 6.88
CA ILE A 198 -6.14 9.37 5.91
C ILE A 198 -5.50 7.99 5.69
N ALA A 199 -4.19 7.92 5.50
CA ALA A 199 -3.50 6.65 5.33
C ALA A 199 -3.69 5.73 6.55
N ARG A 200 -3.58 6.30 7.76
CA ARG A 200 -3.83 5.59 9.01
C ARG A 200 -5.28 5.10 9.10
N LEU A 201 -6.26 5.97 8.81
CA LEU A 201 -7.69 5.62 8.82
C LEU A 201 -7.99 4.45 7.88
N LEU A 202 -7.48 4.54 6.64
CA LEU A 202 -7.63 3.48 5.64
C LEU A 202 -7.04 2.17 6.14
N MET A 203 -5.79 2.16 6.62
CA MET A 203 -5.14 0.93 7.08
C MET A 203 -5.80 0.31 8.31
N GLU A 204 -6.39 1.12 9.19
CA GLU A 204 -7.12 0.65 10.37
C GLU A 204 -8.41 -0.10 9.96
N ASP A 205 -9.18 0.48 9.05
CA ASP A 205 -10.51 -0.02 8.67
C ASP A 205 -10.49 -0.95 7.45
N TRP A 206 -9.34 -1.10 6.78
CA TRP A 206 -9.25 -1.75 5.47
C TRP A 206 -9.77 -3.20 5.44
N GLN A 207 -9.63 -3.98 6.52
CA GLN A 207 -10.17 -5.34 6.55
C GLN A 207 -11.70 -5.34 6.37
N GLY A 208 -12.38 -4.39 7.02
CA GLY A 208 -13.82 -4.21 6.88
C GLY A 208 -14.19 -3.67 5.51
N VAL A 209 -13.44 -2.67 5.03
CA VAL A 209 -13.63 -2.09 3.70
C VAL A 209 -13.48 -3.15 2.61
N ASN A 210 -12.39 -3.92 2.63
CA ASN A 210 -12.12 -4.98 1.66
C ASN A 210 -13.18 -6.09 1.70
N ARG A 211 -13.72 -6.43 2.88
CA ARG A 211 -14.83 -7.37 2.97
C ARG A 211 -16.05 -6.82 2.22
N GLN A 212 -16.45 -5.58 2.50
CA GLN A 212 -17.61 -4.98 1.84
C GLN A 212 -17.41 -4.77 0.33
N LEU A 213 -16.19 -4.41 -0.11
CA LEU A 213 -15.85 -4.31 -1.54
C LEU A 213 -16.02 -5.66 -2.26
N ARG A 214 -15.63 -6.76 -1.61
CA ARG A 214 -15.80 -8.12 -2.15
C ARG A 214 -17.26 -8.53 -2.19
N ASP A 215 -18.02 -8.23 -1.13
CA ASP A 215 -19.45 -8.53 -1.07
C ASP A 215 -20.21 -7.75 -2.16
N TRP A 216 -19.87 -6.48 -2.37
CA TRP A 216 -20.41 -5.67 -3.46
C TRP A 216 -20.07 -6.25 -4.83
N ALA A 217 -18.80 -6.61 -5.06
CA ALA A 217 -18.38 -7.23 -6.33
C ALA A 217 -19.05 -8.59 -6.60
N ALA A 218 -19.38 -9.35 -5.55
CA ALA A 218 -20.12 -10.61 -5.67
C ALA A 218 -21.60 -10.38 -6.00
N GLY A 219 -22.22 -9.33 -5.42
CA GLY A 219 -23.61 -8.95 -5.70
C GLY A 219 -23.83 -8.48 -7.14
N VAL A 220 -22.88 -7.75 -7.71
CA VAL A 220 -22.94 -7.31 -9.13
C VAL A 220 -22.97 -8.50 -10.10
N LYS A 221 -22.17 -9.54 -9.81
CA LYS A 221 -22.09 -10.75 -10.65
C LYS A 221 -23.33 -11.64 -10.64
N GLN A 222 -24.28 -11.41 -9.73
CA GLN A 222 -25.55 -12.16 -9.66
C GLN A 222 -26.67 -11.50 -10.47
N GLN A 223 -26.43 -10.31 -11.03
CA GLN A 223 -27.40 -9.55 -11.82
C GLN A 223 -27.09 -9.53 -13.33
N GLU A 224 -25.98 -10.14 -13.75
CA GLU A 224 -25.62 -10.44 -15.14
C GLU A 224 -25.95 -11.90 -15.49
#